data_AF-A0A365T361-F1
#
_entry.id   AF-A0A365T361-F1
#
_cell.length_a   1.000
_cell.length_b   1.000
_cell.length_c   1.000
_cell.angle_alpha   90.00
_cell.angle_beta   90.00
_cell.angle_gamma   90.00
#
_symmetry.space_group_name_H-M   'P 1'
#
loop_
_entity.id
_entity.type
_entity.pdbx_description
1 polymer ?
#
loop_
_entity_poly.entity_id
_entity_poly.type
_entity_poly.pdbx_seq_one_letter_code
_entity_poly.pdbx_strand_id
1 'polypeptide(L)'
;SVSGEHGDGRARTQWNRKLYGEHVWEVFRELKTAFDPDWLLNPGQVCGDADMAENLRFSPGYEFESGFAPELEWENENGFQGMVELCHGCGGCRGGQETTGGVMCPTYRAADEESLSTRGRANMLRQAMSGELPEGEQFDVEFMAEVMDLCIGCKGCARDCPSEVDMAKLKAEVEHEH
;
A
#
# COMPACT_ATOMS: atom_id res chain seq x y z
N SER A 1 20.10 0.12 -14.36
CA SER A 1 20.71 0.17 -13.01
C SER A 1 19.82 -0.62 -12.06
N VAL A 2 20.40 -1.41 -11.14
CA VAL A 2 19.62 -2.16 -10.12
C VAL A 2 19.16 -1.24 -8.99
N SER A 3 19.82 -0.10 -8.80
CA SER A 3 19.42 1.02 -7.93
C SER A 3 19.01 2.22 -8.78
N GLY A 4 18.00 2.99 -8.38
CA GLY A 4 17.45 4.12 -9.17
C GLY A 4 16.85 5.23 -8.30
N GLU A 5 16.14 6.18 -8.93
CA GLU A 5 15.58 7.41 -8.32
C GLU A 5 14.76 7.18 -7.04
N HIS A 6 14.12 6.02 -6.92
CA HIS A 6 13.25 5.68 -5.78
C HIS A 6 13.92 4.83 -4.69
N GLY A 7 15.27 4.79 -4.67
CA GLY A 7 16.06 4.16 -3.60
C GLY A 7 16.15 2.63 -3.67
N ASP A 8 16.91 2.06 -2.75
CA ASP A 8 17.19 0.62 -2.66
C ASP A 8 16.41 -0.04 -1.51
N GLY A 9 15.17 -0.41 -1.79
CA GLY A 9 14.33 -1.20 -0.87
C GLY A 9 14.63 -2.71 -0.89
N ARG A 10 13.67 -3.51 -0.38
CA ARG A 10 13.89 -4.94 -0.11
C ARG A 10 14.27 -5.71 -1.37
N ALA A 11 13.60 -5.36 -2.47
CA ALA A 11 13.77 -5.99 -3.77
C ALA A 11 15.16 -5.79 -4.41
N ARG A 12 15.95 -4.81 -3.95
CA ARG A 12 17.24 -4.44 -4.55
C ARG A 12 18.43 -4.73 -3.64
N THR A 13 18.19 -4.74 -2.33
CA THR A 13 19.23 -4.85 -1.31
C THR A 13 20.16 -6.04 -1.53
N GLN A 14 19.61 -7.20 -1.87
CA GLN A 14 20.38 -8.42 -2.05
C GLN A 14 21.46 -8.28 -3.15
N TRP A 15 21.25 -7.39 -4.14
CA TRP A 15 22.17 -7.17 -5.26
C TRP A 15 23.14 -6.01 -5.04
N ASN A 16 22.94 -5.18 -4.01
CA ASN A 16 23.71 -3.96 -3.81
C ASN A 16 25.20 -4.23 -3.57
N ARG A 17 25.54 -5.29 -2.85
CA ARG A 17 26.95 -5.69 -2.66
C ARG A 17 27.65 -5.94 -3.99
N LYS A 18 26.96 -6.62 -4.92
CA LYS A 18 27.47 -6.88 -6.27
C LYS A 18 27.53 -5.60 -7.12
N LEU A 19 26.55 -4.72 -6.99
CA LEU A 19 26.46 -3.48 -7.78
C LEU A 19 27.56 -2.47 -7.40
N TYR A 20 27.75 -2.23 -6.11
CA TYR A 20 28.64 -1.20 -5.59
C TYR A 20 30.05 -1.70 -5.29
N GLY A 21 30.23 -3.03 -5.18
CA GLY A 21 31.48 -3.64 -4.78
C GLY A 21 31.72 -3.56 -3.27
N GLU A 22 32.69 -4.34 -2.79
CA GLU A 22 32.91 -4.56 -1.36
C GLU A 22 33.14 -3.26 -0.58
N HIS A 23 34.06 -2.42 -1.06
CA HIS A 23 34.49 -1.23 -0.35
C HIS A 23 33.33 -0.24 -0.11
N VAL A 24 32.53 0.05 -1.14
CA VAL A 24 31.40 0.99 -1.01
C VAL A 24 30.27 0.37 -0.18
N TRP A 25 30.03 -0.93 -0.32
CA TRP A 25 29.04 -1.63 0.48
C TRP A 25 29.39 -1.62 1.99
N GLU A 26 30.67 -1.81 2.34
CA GLU A 26 31.16 -1.69 3.72
C GLU A 26 30.95 -0.27 4.28
N VAL A 27 31.25 0.77 3.48
CA VAL A 27 31.00 2.18 3.87
C VAL A 27 29.52 2.42 4.18
N PHE A 28 28.59 1.84 3.40
CA PHE A 28 27.15 1.92 3.72
C PHE A 28 26.81 1.28 5.06
N ARG A 29 27.42 0.13 5.39
CA ARG A 29 27.21 -0.56 6.66
C ARG A 29 27.77 0.21 7.84
N GLU A 30 28.96 0.78 7.70
CA GLU A 30 29.58 1.63 8.72
C GLU A 30 28.71 2.86 8.99
N LEU A 31 28.29 3.55 7.93
CA LEU A 31 27.40 4.70 8.03
C LEU A 31 26.09 4.32 8.73
N LYS A 32 25.43 3.25 8.30
CA LYS A 32 24.18 2.79 8.91
C LYS A 32 24.38 2.44 10.39
N THR A 33 25.44 1.72 10.73
CA THR A 33 25.75 1.32 12.12
C THR A 33 26.09 2.53 13.00
N ALA A 34 26.71 3.57 12.45
CA ALA A 34 27.01 4.79 13.20
C ALA A 34 25.73 5.54 13.60
N PHE A 35 24.70 5.52 12.76
CA PHE A 35 23.41 6.19 13.03
C PHE A 35 22.38 5.29 13.74
N ASP A 36 22.44 3.99 13.50
CA ASP A 36 21.50 2.98 14.00
C ASP A 36 22.29 1.76 14.51
N PRO A 37 22.95 1.85 15.69
CA PRO A 37 23.85 0.82 16.19
C PRO A 37 23.18 -0.54 16.39
N ASP A 38 21.90 -0.53 16.75
CA ASP A 38 21.07 -1.71 16.98
C ASP A 38 20.29 -2.14 15.72
N TRP A 39 20.45 -1.43 14.60
CA TRP A 39 19.83 -1.73 13.30
C TRP A 39 18.28 -1.78 13.34
N LEU A 40 17.64 -0.92 14.12
CA LEU A 40 16.19 -0.91 14.35
C LEU A 40 15.39 -0.12 13.31
N LEU A 41 15.95 0.93 12.69
CA LEU A 41 15.18 1.90 11.91
C LEU A 41 14.84 1.40 10.50
N ASN A 42 15.65 0.52 9.92
CA ASN A 42 15.42 -0.06 8.60
C ASN A 42 16.17 -1.40 8.42
N PRO A 43 15.83 -2.45 9.19
CA PRO A 43 16.62 -3.67 9.30
C PRO A 43 16.76 -4.41 7.96
N GLY A 44 17.98 -4.90 7.69
CA GLY A 44 18.28 -5.69 6.50
C GLY A 44 18.36 -4.92 5.18
N GLN A 45 17.79 -3.71 5.09
CA GLN A 45 17.69 -2.93 3.85
C GLN A 45 18.97 -2.19 3.45
N VAL A 46 19.13 -1.95 2.15
CA VAL A 46 20.24 -1.25 1.46
C VAL A 46 21.58 -1.99 1.51
N CYS A 47 22.04 -2.37 2.69
CA CYS A 47 23.37 -2.94 2.92
C CYS A 47 23.39 -4.06 3.98
N GLY A 48 22.21 -4.65 4.27
CA GLY A 48 22.07 -5.79 5.16
C GLY A 48 21.79 -7.10 4.40
N ASP A 49 21.47 -8.13 5.16
CA ASP A 49 20.93 -9.37 4.61
C ASP A 49 19.41 -9.24 4.52
N ALA A 50 18.90 -9.35 3.30
CA ALA A 50 17.48 -9.36 3.00
C ALA A 50 17.28 -10.28 1.80
N ASP A 51 16.46 -11.31 1.97
CA ASP A 51 15.99 -12.11 0.84
C ASP A 51 14.77 -11.40 0.24
N MET A 52 14.82 -11.13 -1.07
CA MET A 52 13.72 -10.49 -1.77
C MET A 52 12.44 -11.36 -1.81
N ALA A 53 12.54 -12.66 -1.54
CA ALA A 53 11.43 -13.61 -1.57
C ALA A 53 10.72 -13.82 -0.21
N GLU A 54 11.23 -13.27 0.89
CA GLU A 54 10.65 -13.51 2.23
C GLU A 54 9.39 -12.68 2.52
N ASN A 55 9.33 -11.43 2.02
CA ASN A 55 8.30 -10.46 2.39
C ASN A 55 7.41 -10.11 1.20
N LEU A 56 6.99 -11.14 0.46
CA LEU A 56 6.12 -10.97 -0.70
C LEU A 56 4.71 -10.60 -0.24
N ARG A 57 4.12 -9.61 -0.90
CA ARG A 57 2.72 -9.22 -0.66
C ARG A 57 1.75 -10.33 -1.06
N PHE A 58 2.09 -11.10 -2.08
CA PHE A 58 1.30 -12.20 -2.61
C PHE A 58 2.12 -13.49 -2.55
N SER A 59 1.55 -14.52 -1.94
CA SER A 59 2.14 -15.86 -1.94
C SER A 59 1.54 -16.71 -3.07
N PRO A 60 2.15 -17.86 -3.43
CA PRO A 60 1.53 -18.80 -4.36
C PRO A 60 0.15 -19.32 -3.93
N GLY A 61 -0.19 -19.24 -2.64
CA GLY A 61 -1.51 -19.59 -2.10
C GLY A 61 -2.35 -18.36 -1.75
N TYR A 62 -2.01 -17.17 -2.25
CA TYR A 62 -2.85 -16.00 -2.10
C TYR A 62 -4.11 -16.16 -2.97
N GLU A 63 -5.26 -16.08 -2.33
CA GLU A 63 -6.56 -16.09 -2.99
C GLU A 63 -7.26 -14.76 -2.69
N PHE A 64 -8.08 -14.32 -3.64
CA PHE A 64 -8.89 -13.12 -3.51
C PHE A 64 -10.32 -13.48 -3.86
N GLU A 65 -11.21 -13.38 -2.88
CA GLU A 65 -12.62 -13.66 -3.01
C GLU A 65 -13.40 -12.47 -2.45
N SER A 66 -14.02 -11.69 -3.34
CA SER A 66 -14.88 -10.56 -2.92
C SER A 66 -16.18 -11.01 -2.25
N GLY A 67 -16.60 -12.26 -2.45
CA GLY A 67 -17.90 -12.76 -1.99
C GLY A 67 -19.10 -12.31 -2.84
N PHE A 68 -18.86 -11.43 -3.82
CA PHE A 68 -19.85 -10.92 -4.77
C PHE A 68 -19.23 -10.74 -6.16
N ALA A 69 -20.07 -10.64 -7.19
CA ALA A 69 -19.65 -10.38 -8.56
C ALA A 69 -19.69 -8.87 -8.84
N PRO A 70 -18.57 -8.20 -9.14
CA PRO A 70 -18.59 -6.76 -9.45
C PRO A 70 -19.44 -6.44 -10.69
N GLU A 71 -20.27 -5.40 -10.59
CA GLU A 71 -21.19 -4.94 -11.64
C GLU A 71 -20.59 -3.78 -12.45
N LEU A 72 -19.71 -2.95 -11.87
CA LEU A 72 -19.10 -1.85 -12.62
C LEU A 72 -18.04 -2.37 -13.60
N GLU A 73 -17.89 -1.65 -14.72
CA GLU A 73 -16.83 -1.91 -15.71
C GLU A 73 -15.50 -1.34 -15.24
N TRP A 74 -14.40 -2.10 -15.30
CA TRP A 74 -13.09 -1.69 -14.79
C TRP A 74 -12.04 -1.65 -15.90
N GLU A 75 -11.51 -0.46 -16.20
CA GLU A 75 -10.46 -0.25 -17.21
C GLU A 75 -9.06 -0.50 -16.63
N ASN A 76 -8.79 -1.71 -16.14
CA ASN A 76 -7.51 -2.11 -15.57
C ASN A 76 -7.26 -3.62 -15.72
N GLU A 77 -6.11 -4.09 -15.26
CA GLU A 77 -5.87 -5.53 -15.13
C GLU A 77 -6.61 -6.07 -13.89
N ASN A 78 -7.23 -7.25 -14.02
CA ASN A 78 -7.94 -7.95 -12.93
C ASN A 78 -9.14 -7.20 -12.32
N GLY A 79 -9.70 -6.23 -13.02
CA GLY A 79 -10.97 -5.59 -12.66
C GLY A 79 -11.00 -4.97 -11.27
N PHE A 80 -12.06 -5.28 -10.51
CA PHE A 80 -12.23 -4.82 -9.13
C PHE A 80 -11.07 -5.23 -8.22
N GLN A 81 -10.64 -6.50 -8.29
CA GLN A 81 -9.49 -7.00 -7.53
C GLN A 81 -8.24 -6.17 -7.81
N GLY A 82 -7.93 -5.97 -9.09
CA GLY A 82 -6.76 -5.20 -9.50
C GLY A 82 -6.77 -3.78 -8.96
N MET A 83 -7.95 -3.14 -8.90
CA MET A 83 -8.09 -1.79 -8.32
C MET A 83 -7.83 -1.79 -6.80
N VAL A 84 -8.35 -2.78 -6.07
CA VAL A 84 -8.10 -2.93 -4.62
C VAL A 84 -6.61 -3.14 -4.35
N GLU A 85 -5.95 -3.95 -5.17
CA GLU A 85 -4.54 -4.32 -5.00
C GLU A 85 -3.55 -3.26 -5.48
N LEU A 86 -4.01 -2.28 -6.27
CA LEU A 86 -3.17 -1.27 -6.92
C LEU A 86 -2.36 -0.41 -5.93
N CYS A 87 -2.86 -0.24 -4.70
CA CYS A 87 -2.14 0.47 -3.64
C CYS A 87 -0.81 -0.21 -3.29
N HIS A 88 0.32 0.41 -3.63
CA HIS A 88 1.67 -0.09 -3.28
C HIS A 88 2.25 0.49 -1.98
N GLY A 89 1.45 1.23 -1.20
CA GLY A 89 1.81 1.63 0.16
C GLY A 89 2.77 2.82 0.29
N CYS A 90 2.97 3.64 -0.75
CA CYS A 90 3.89 4.80 -0.71
C CYS A 90 3.54 5.89 0.30
N GLY A 91 2.34 5.87 0.89
CA GLY A 91 1.94 6.85 1.89
C GLY A 91 1.61 8.24 1.33
N GLY A 92 1.68 8.46 0.02
CA GLY A 92 1.36 9.75 -0.60
C GLY A 92 -0.03 10.27 -0.22
N CYS A 93 -1.01 9.37 -0.03
CA CYS A 93 -2.36 9.74 0.42
C CYS A 93 -2.43 10.36 1.83
N ARG A 94 -1.38 10.23 2.64
CA ARG A 94 -1.27 10.87 3.95
C ARG A 94 -0.67 12.28 3.89
N GLY A 95 -0.12 12.67 2.74
CA GLY A 95 0.50 13.97 2.59
C GLY A 95 -0.50 15.12 2.66
N GLY A 96 -0.07 16.22 3.25
CA GLY A 96 -0.79 17.49 3.21
C GLY A 96 -0.91 18.05 1.79
N GLN A 97 -1.74 19.08 1.61
CA GLN A 97 -1.93 19.72 0.30
C GLN A 97 -0.62 20.26 -0.29
N GLU A 98 0.30 20.71 0.56
CA GLU A 98 1.59 21.26 0.16
C GLU A 98 2.53 20.21 -0.45
N THR A 99 2.42 18.94 -0.04
CA THR A 99 3.30 17.87 -0.50
C THR A 99 2.68 17.03 -1.61
N THR A 100 1.34 16.88 -1.63
CA THR A 100 0.65 16.09 -2.66
C THR A 100 0.07 16.95 -3.78
N GLY A 101 0.06 18.27 -3.63
CA GLY A 101 -0.39 19.23 -4.65
C GLY A 101 -1.87 19.16 -5.02
N GLY A 102 -2.69 18.40 -4.27
CA GLY A 102 -4.04 18.00 -4.69
C GLY A 102 -5.06 17.77 -3.56
N VAL A 103 -6.26 17.35 -3.96
CA VAL A 103 -7.40 17.08 -3.07
C VAL A 103 -7.13 15.86 -2.19
N MET A 104 -6.52 14.80 -2.74
CA MET A 104 -6.33 13.49 -2.07
C MET A 104 -7.55 13.11 -1.20
N CYS A 105 -7.39 12.49 -0.02
CA CYS A 105 -8.51 12.13 0.85
C CYS A 105 -8.81 13.26 1.86
N PRO A 106 -9.94 13.98 1.74
CA PRO A 106 -10.29 15.05 2.67
C PRO A 106 -10.68 14.54 4.06
N THR A 107 -11.25 13.34 4.17
CA THR A 107 -11.67 12.79 5.47
C THR A 107 -10.50 12.28 6.31
N TYR A 108 -9.47 11.70 5.67
CA TYR A 108 -8.18 11.50 6.34
C TYR A 108 -7.61 12.81 6.87
N ARG A 109 -7.61 13.88 6.07
CA ARG A 109 -7.05 15.18 6.51
C ARG A 109 -7.83 15.82 7.66
N ALA A 110 -9.11 15.51 7.78
CA ALA A 110 -9.95 16.03 8.85
C ALA A 110 -9.74 15.28 10.17
N ALA A 111 -9.54 13.95 10.12
CA ALA A 111 -9.47 13.10 11.31
C ALA A 111 -8.04 12.66 11.69
N ASP A 112 -7.12 12.64 10.73
CA ASP A 112 -5.79 12.02 10.79
C ASP A 112 -5.81 10.52 11.17
N GLU A 113 -6.90 9.83 10.83
CA GLU A 113 -7.09 8.41 11.08
C GLU A 113 -6.71 7.56 9.86
N GLU A 114 -5.76 6.64 10.03
CA GLU A 114 -5.20 5.83 8.95
C GLU A 114 -6.26 5.08 8.13
N SER A 115 -7.28 4.53 8.79
CA SER A 115 -8.43 3.83 8.18
C SER A 115 -9.14 4.70 7.14
N LEU A 116 -9.17 6.01 7.35
CA LEU A 116 -9.84 6.95 6.45
C LEU A 116 -8.96 7.38 5.26
N SER A 117 -7.66 7.06 5.26
CA SER A 117 -6.77 7.32 4.13
C SER A 117 -7.05 6.40 2.94
N THR A 118 -6.66 6.79 1.73
CA THR A 118 -6.81 5.93 0.54
C THR A 118 -6.09 4.60 0.70
N ARG A 119 -4.89 4.60 1.28
CA ARG A 119 -4.15 3.34 1.51
C ARG A 119 -4.76 2.53 2.64
N GLY A 120 -5.33 3.16 3.66
CA GLY A 120 -6.04 2.48 4.74
C GLY A 120 -7.22 1.70 4.19
N ARG A 121 -8.14 2.41 3.50
CA ARG A 121 -9.32 1.78 2.87
C ARG A 121 -8.96 0.70 1.87
N ALA A 122 -7.96 0.92 1.01
CA ALA A 122 -7.52 -0.09 0.05
C ALA A 122 -6.94 -1.34 0.74
N ASN A 123 -6.19 -1.17 1.83
CA ASN A 123 -5.67 -2.31 2.60
C ASN A 123 -6.77 -3.05 3.35
N MET A 124 -7.72 -2.34 3.98
CA MET A 124 -8.86 -2.96 4.66
C MET A 124 -9.72 -3.77 3.69
N LEU A 125 -10.01 -3.23 2.50
CA LEU A 125 -10.71 -3.97 1.45
C LEU A 125 -9.96 -5.22 1.03
N ARG A 126 -8.64 -5.09 0.79
CA ARG A 126 -7.82 -6.23 0.44
C ARG A 126 -7.87 -7.32 1.52
N GLN A 127 -7.72 -6.94 2.80
CA GLN A 127 -7.76 -7.90 3.90
C GLN A 127 -9.12 -8.59 4.04
N ALA A 128 -10.21 -7.85 3.81
CA ALA A 128 -11.56 -8.43 3.78
C ALA A 128 -11.67 -9.51 2.68
N MET A 129 -11.11 -9.25 1.50
CA MET A 129 -11.27 -10.12 0.33
C MET A 129 -10.21 -11.22 0.23
N SER A 130 -9.05 -11.06 0.88
CA SER A 130 -7.98 -12.06 0.90
C SER A 130 -8.05 -13.01 2.09
N GLY A 131 -9.14 -12.97 2.86
CA GLY A 131 -9.33 -13.81 4.05
C GLY A 131 -8.39 -13.49 5.22
N GLU A 132 -7.80 -12.29 5.25
CA GLU A 132 -6.96 -11.85 6.38
C GLU A 132 -7.81 -11.34 7.56
N LEU A 133 -9.04 -10.86 7.31
CA LEU A 133 -10.01 -10.56 8.37
C LEU A 133 -10.74 -11.82 8.85
N PRO A 134 -11.12 -11.90 10.14
CA PRO A 134 -11.96 -12.98 10.66
C PRO A 134 -13.28 -13.14 9.89
N GLU A 135 -13.74 -14.38 9.71
CA GLU A 135 -15.01 -14.68 9.06
C GLU A 135 -16.18 -13.98 9.77
N GLY A 136 -16.99 -13.24 9.01
CA GLY A 136 -18.12 -12.45 9.51
C GLY A 136 -17.78 -10.99 9.84
N GLU A 137 -16.50 -10.60 9.84
CA GLU A 137 -16.07 -9.20 9.97
C GLU A 137 -15.83 -8.55 8.59
N GLN A 138 -15.84 -9.32 7.50
CA GLN A 138 -15.75 -8.78 6.15
C GLN A 138 -17.04 -8.02 5.81
N PHE A 139 -16.92 -6.72 5.53
CA PHE A 139 -18.05 -5.87 5.10
C PHE A 139 -19.24 -5.87 6.08
N ASP A 140 -18.99 -6.11 7.36
CA ASP A 140 -20.01 -6.00 8.38
C ASP A 140 -20.36 -4.53 8.67
N VAL A 141 -21.29 -4.30 9.61
CA VAL A 141 -21.74 -2.94 9.94
C VAL A 141 -20.60 -2.07 10.43
N GLU A 142 -19.67 -2.62 11.23
CA GLU A 142 -18.53 -1.88 11.75
C GLU A 142 -17.52 -1.56 10.63
N PHE A 143 -17.18 -2.53 9.80
CA PHE A 143 -16.32 -2.32 8.63
C PHE A 143 -16.87 -1.22 7.73
N MET A 144 -18.16 -1.30 7.38
CA MET A 144 -18.77 -0.32 6.49
C MET A 144 -18.78 1.08 7.12
N ALA A 145 -19.10 1.20 8.40
CA ALA A 145 -19.07 2.46 9.13
C ALA A 145 -17.66 3.08 9.21
N GLU A 146 -16.68 2.30 9.64
CA GLU A 146 -15.32 2.79 9.92
C GLU A 146 -14.49 2.96 8.64
N VAL A 147 -14.69 2.08 7.64
CA VAL A 147 -13.84 2.01 6.44
C VAL A 147 -14.49 2.63 5.21
N MET A 148 -15.82 2.74 5.11
CA MET A 148 -16.49 3.24 3.89
C MET A 148 -17.36 4.48 4.08
N ASP A 149 -18.10 4.59 5.17
CA ASP A 149 -19.15 5.60 5.33
C ASP A 149 -18.63 7.04 5.17
N LEU A 150 -17.49 7.36 5.79
CA LEU A 150 -16.87 8.68 5.66
C LEU A 150 -16.17 8.93 4.30
N CYS A 151 -16.18 8.01 3.36
CA CYS A 151 -15.69 8.29 2.00
C CYS A 151 -16.73 9.10 1.21
N ILE A 152 -16.50 10.40 1.05
CA ILE A 152 -17.43 11.30 0.37
C ILE A 152 -17.42 11.20 -1.17
N GLY A 153 -16.76 10.18 -1.75
CA GLY A 153 -16.73 9.97 -3.20
C GLY A 153 -16.07 11.09 -4.02
N CYS A 154 -15.23 11.94 -3.40
CA CYS A 154 -14.67 13.14 -4.05
C CYS A 154 -13.70 12.90 -5.23
N LYS A 155 -13.33 11.64 -5.51
CA LYS A 155 -12.39 11.23 -6.58
C LYS A 155 -10.96 11.81 -6.47
N GLY A 156 -10.60 12.46 -5.37
CA GLY A 156 -9.23 12.98 -5.16
C GLY A 156 -8.17 11.87 -5.17
N CYS A 157 -8.50 10.69 -4.64
CA CYS A 157 -7.66 9.50 -4.69
C CYS A 157 -7.33 9.06 -6.13
N ALA A 158 -8.33 8.96 -7.01
CA ALA A 158 -8.14 8.53 -8.39
C ALA A 158 -7.21 9.48 -9.16
N ARG A 159 -7.27 10.79 -8.85
CA ARG A 159 -6.49 11.82 -9.53
C ARG A 159 -5.08 11.99 -8.97
N ASP A 160 -4.94 12.00 -7.66
CA ASP A 160 -3.71 12.46 -6.99
C ASP A 160 -2.87 11.30 -6.44
N CYS A 161 -3.42 10.08 -6.35
CA CYS A 161 -2.64 8.91 -5.93
C CYS A 161 -1.64 8.54 -7.04
N PRO A 162 -0.34 8.36 -6.73
CA PRO A 162 0.63 7.87 -7.72
C PRO A 162 0.33 6.48 -8.28
N SER A 163 -0.54 5.72 -7.60
CA SER A 163 -1.02 4.42 -8.07
C SER A 163 -2.42 4.50 -8.67
N GLU A 164 -3.05 5.68 -8.75
CA GLU A 164 -4.36 5.87 -9.38
C GLU A 164 -5.49 5.04 -8.76
N VAL A 165 -5.41 4.73 -7.45
CA VAL A 165 -6.48 4.02 -6.73
C VAL A 165 -7.78 4.83 -6.75
N ASP A 166 -8.83 4.30 -7.38
CA ASP A 166 -10.17 4.91 -7.42
C ASP A 166 -11.04 4.42 -6.27
N MET A 167 -10.79 4.95 -5.07
CA MET A 167 -11.56 4.60 -3.86
C MET A 167 -13.03 4.99 -3.97
N ALA A 168 -13.37 6.03 -4.76
CA ALA A 168 -14.77 6.41 -4.94
C ALA A 168 -15.55 5.36 -5.71
N LYS A 169 -14.93 4.76 -6.74
CA LYS A 169 -15.53 3.66 -7.49
C LYS A 169 -15.55 2.35 -6.70
N LEU A 170 -14.48 2.05 -5.96
CA LEU A 170 -14.44 0.91 -5.04
C LEU A 170 -15.57 0.99 -4.00
N LYS A 171 -15.76 2.17 -3.39
CA LYS A 171 -16.85 2.42 -2.44
C LYS A 171 -18.21 2.15 -3.09
N ALA A 172 -18.43 2.68 -4.29
CA ALA A 172 -19.71 2.52 -5.00
C ALA A 172 -20.03 1.04 -5.30
N GLU A 173 -19.04 0.23 -5.64
CA GLU A 173 -19.22 -1.22 -5.83
C GLU A 173 -19.56 -1.92 -4.51
N VAL A 174 -18.81 -1.64 -3.45
CA VAL A 174 -19.00 -2.29 -2.14
C VAL A 174 -20.35 -1.92 -1.51
N GLU A 175 -20.74 -0.63 -1.56
CA GLU A 175 -22.05 -0.16 -1.08
C GLU A 175 -23.22 -0.60 -1.97
N HIS A 176 -22.96 -1.03 -3.20
CA HIS A 176 -24.01 -1.61 -4.03
C HIS A 176 -24.42 -2.98 -3.49
N GLU A 177 -23.45 -3.76 -3.00
CA GLU A 177 -23.66 -5.13 -2.55
C GLU A 177 -23.94 -5.28 -1.04
N HIS A 178 -23.49 -4.33 -0.22
CA HIS A 178 -23.64 -4.34 1.23
C HIS A 178 -24.38 -3.09 1.74
#